data_AF-A0A182SJH0-F1
#
_entry.id   AF-A0A182SJH0-F1
#
_cell.length_a   1.000
_cell.length_b   1.000
_cell.length_c   1.000
_cell.angle_alpha   90.00
_cell.angle_beta   90.00
_cell.angle_gamma   90.00
#
_symmetry.space_group_name_H-M   'P 1'
#
loop_
_entity.id
_entity.type
_entity.pdbx_description
1 polymer ?
#
loop_
_entity_poly.entity_id
_entity_poly.type
_entity_poly.pdbx_seq_one_letter_code
_entity_poly.pdbx_strand_id
1 'polypeptide(L)'
;MLKLSGTGATMVTTMKGHSGSVRSLYWAEGPQLLFSGSQDQSVIVWDVGGKRGTTYELHGHNNKVSSLSYASNTQQLISAGEDSVIVFWEMNAMRKVTPDWVESDTCQLCTRAFFWNLRAMIDQKQIGIRQHHCRYCGKAVCDKCSTNRINIPIMGFEFDVRVCDQCHQRLKSEERPSLATFHDAKHSIVAMDLDEPRKRLLTVGQDRIIKIWDLSSIWG
;
A
#
# COMPACT_ATOMS: atom_id res chain seq x y z
N MET A 1 0.79 -37.77 -13.25
CA MET A 1 -0.25 -37.53 -14.27
C MET A 1 -1.56 -37.31 -13.54
N LEU A 2 -1.93 -36.06 -13.27
CA LEU A 2 -3.16 -35.71 -12.53
C LEU A 2 -4.33 -35.68 -13.51
N LYS A 3 -5.28 -36.63 -13.35
CA LYS A 3 -6.56 -36.61 -14.06
C LYS A 3 -7.50 -35.66 -13.33
N LEU A 4 -7.74 -34.49 -13.92
CA LEU A 4 -8.84 -33.60 -13.55
C LEU A 4 -10.11 -34.12 -14.23
N SER A 5 -11.04 -34.69 -13.46
CA SER A 5 -12.38 -35.01 -13.96
C SER A 5 -13.41 -34.09 -13.31
N GLY A 6 -14.03 -33.22 -14.12
CA GLY A 6 -15.27 -32.51 -13.76
C GLY A 6 -15.13 -30.99 -13.71
N THR A 7 -15.51 -30.34 -14.82
CA THR A 7 -15.73 -28.89 -15.05
C THR A 7 -14.55 -27.96 -14.77
N GLY A 8 -14.07 -27.28 -15.81
CA GLY A 8 -12.91 -26.39 -15.76
C GLY A 8 -13.01 -25.26 -14.74
N ALA A 9 -11.89 -24.55 -14.54
CA ALA A 9 -11.84 -23.39 -13.66
C ALA A 9 -12.90 -22.35 -14.08
N THR A 10 -13.82 -22.03 -13.17
CA THR A 10 -14.81 -20.98 -13.34
C THR A 10 -14.36 -19.72 -12.59
N MET A 11 -14.44 -18.57 -13.24
CA MET A 11 -14.12 -17.29 -12.59
C MET A 11 -15.19 -16.98 -11.54
N VAL A 12 -14.78 -16.83 -10.28
CA VAL A 12 -15.69 -16.51 -9.17
C VAL A 12 -15.88 -14.99 -9.01
N THR A 13 -14.80 -14.22 -9.08
CA THR A 13 -14.84 -12.76 -8.91
C THR A 13 -13.64 -12.08 -9.56
N THR A 14 -13.68 -10.76 -9.71
CA THR A 14 -12.58 -9.91 -10.17
C THR A 14 -12.37 -8.77 -9.18
N MET A 15 -11.15 -8.63 -8.67
CA MET A 15 -10.75 -7.52 -7.78
C MET A 15 -9.88 -6.53 -8.54
N LYS A 16 -10.20 -5.24 -8.45
CA LYS A 16 -9.47 -4.14 -9.09
C LYS A 16 -9.06 -3.13 -8.02
N GLY A 17 -7.81 -2.67 -8.07
CA GLY A 17 -7.30 -1.66 -7.13
C GLY A 17 -5.90 -1.20 -7.49
N HIS A 18 -5.02 -2.13 -7.87
CA HIS A 18 -3.69 -1.80 -8.35
C HIS A 18 -3.71 -1.01 -9.67
N SER A 19 -2.79 -0.05 -9.77
CA SER A 19 -2.53 0.73 -10.99
C SER A 19 -1.37 0.15 -11.82
N GLY A 20 -0.59 -0.74 -11.22
CA GLY A 20 0.48 -1.51 -11.86
C GLY A 20 0.15 -3.00 -11.96
N SER A 21 1.00 -3.76 -12.64
CA SER A 21 0.86 -5.21 -12.68
C SER A 21 1.03 -5.82 -11.29
N VAL A 22 0.11 -6.69 -10.90
CA VAL A 22 0.25 -7.52 -9.70
C VAL A 22 1.33 -8.57 -9.95
N ARG A 23 2.33 -8.65 -9.07
CA ARG A 23 3.50 -9.53 -9.20
C ARG A 23 3.51 -10.66 -8.19
N SER A 24 2.86 -10.47 -7.05
CA SER A 24 2.82 -11.44 -5.96
C SER A 24 1.46 -11.47 -5.29
N LEU A 25 1.06 -12.65 -4.85
CA LEU A 25 -0.15 -12.87 -4.07
C LEU A 25 0.20 -13.76 -2.87
N TYR A 26 -0.48 -13.55 -1.75
CA TYR A 26 -0.43 -14.46 -0.61
C TYR A 26 -1.81 -14.61 0.01
N TRP A 27 -2.26 -15.85 0.21
CA TRP A 27 -3.54 -16.15 0.85
C TRP A 27 -3.34 -16.52 2.32
N ALA A 28 -3.94 -15.76 3.23
CA ALA A 28 -3.92 -16.06 4.66
C ALA A 28 -5.28 -16.59 5.11
N GLU A 29 -5.36 -17.91 5.30
CA GLU A 29 -6.62 -18.62 5.59
C GLU A 29 -7.22 -18.25 6.94
N GLY A 30 -6.39 -18.16 7.99
CA GLY A 30 -6.85 -17.81 9.35
C GLY A 30 -7.61 -16.48 9.40
N PRO A 31 -7.00 -15.35 8.99
CA PRO A 31 -7.68 -14.06 8.99
C PRO A 31 -8.60 -13.84 7.77
N GLN A 32 -8.67 -14.81 6.84
CA GLN A 32 -9.39 -14.72 5.56
C GLN A 32 -9.04 -13.46 4.77
N LEU A 33 -7.74 -13.23 4.63
CA LEU A 33 -7.18 -12.11 3.88
C LEU A 33 -6.44 -12.62 2.64
N LEU A 34 -6.52 -11.85 1.57
CA LEU A 34 -5.63 -11.96 0.43
C LEU A 34 -4.72 -10.73 0.41
N PHE A 35 -3.44 -10.93 0.19
CA PHE A 35 -2.47 -9.87 0.00
C PHE A 35 -2.01 -9.85 -1.45
N SER A 36 -1.88 -8.65 -2.04
CA SER A 36 -1.33 -8.48 -3.38
C SER A 36 -0.24 -7.43 -3.41
N GLY A 37 0.91 -7.75 -4.02
CA GLY A 37 2.03 -6.84 -4.22
C GLY A 37 2.18 -6.48 -5.70
N SER A 38 2.49 -5.22 -5.99
CA SER A 38 2.40 -4.68 -7.35
C SER A 38 3.58 -3.82 -7.77
N GLN A 39 3.70 -3.63 -9.09
CA GLN A 39 4.63 -2.68 -9.70
C GLN A 39 4.32 -1.21 -9.37
N ASP A 40 3.11 -0.92 -8.87
CA ASP A 40 2.76 0.41 -8.35
C ASP A 40 3.33 0.71 -6.95
N GLN A 41 4.22 -0.15 -6.46
CA GLN A 41 4.97 0.01 -5.19
C GLN A 41 4.10 -0.16 -3.93
N SER A 42 2.84 -0.58 -4.10
CA SER A 42 1.92 -0.83 -2.99
C SER A 42 1.69 -2.31 -2.75
N VAL A 43 1.27 -2.62 -1.53
CA VAL A 43 0.61 -3.87 -1.19
C VAL A 43 -0.85 -3.57 -0.87
N ILE A 44 -1.79 -4.34 -1.40
CA ILE A 44 -3.21 -4.24 -1.03
C ILE A 44 -3.59 -5.45 -0.18
N VAL A 45 -4.28 -5.18 0.92
CA VAL A 45 -4.93 -6.19 1.76
C VAL A 45 -6.39 -6.27 1.35
N TRP A 46 -6.86 -7.45 0.98
CA TRP A 46 -8.25 -7.72 0.58
C TRP A 46 -8.93 -8.59 1.62
N ASP A 47 -10.08 -8.14 2.12
CA ASP A 47 -10.97 -9.00 2.91
C ASP A 47 -11.79 -9.89 1.96
N VAL A 48 -11.58 -11.20 2.05
CA VAL A 48 -12.22 -12.21 1.20
C VAL A 48 -13.21 -13.10 1.98
N GLY A 49 -13.63 -12.67 3.17
CA GLY A 49 -14.63 -13.39 3.98
C GLY A 49 -14.54 -13.16 5.48
N GLY A 50 -13.49 -12.51 5.97
CA GLY A 50 -13.19 -12.31 7.37
C GLY A 50 -14.06 -11.25 8.07
N LYS A 51 -14.95 -10.56 7.33
CA LYS A 51 -15.85 -9.51 7.84
C LYS A 51 -15.12 -8.37 8.55
N ARG A 52 -13.84 -8.16 8.24
CA ARG A 52 -13.05 -6.99 8.63
C ARG A 52 -13.47 -5.76 7.81
N GLY A 53 -14.23 -5.95 6.73
CA GLY A 53 -14.99 -4.92 6.04
C GLY A 53 -14.13 -3.96 5.23
N THR A 54 -12.87 -4.31 4.94
CA THR A 54 -11.92 -3.35 4.38
C THR A 54 -10.87 -3.91 3.43
N THR A 55 -10.67 -3.16 2.36
CA THR A 55 -9.46 -3.20 1.54
C THR A 55 -8.64 -1.95 1.87
N TYR A 56 -7.40 -2.09 2.31
CA TYR A 56 -6.50 -0.95 2.50
C TYR A 56 -5.14 -1.19 1.89
N GLU A 57 -4.51 -0.09 1.50
CA GLU A 57 -3.20 -0.07 0.84
C GLU A 57 -2.10 0.08 1.89
N LEU A 58 -0.97 -0.57 1.64
CA LEU A 58 0.25 -0.47 2.42
C LEU A 58 1.34 0.09 1.50
N HIS A 59 1.83 1.28 1.86
CA HIS A 59 2.83 2.05 1.14
C HIS A 59 4.08 2.20 2.01
N GLY A 60 5.08 1.40 1.68
CA GLY A 60 6.38 1.38 2.36
C GLY A 60 7.52 0.95 1.44
N HIS A 61 7.26 0.78 0.14
CA HIS A 61 8.28 0.48 -0.85
C HIS A 61 8.51 1.69 -1.74
N ASN A 62 9.77 1.88 -2.15
CA ASN A 62 10.17 2.93 -3.10
C ASN A 62 10.30 2.39 -4.54
N ASN A 63 10.05 1.09 -4.72
CA ASN A 63 10.09 0.41 -6.01
C ASN A 63 9.10 -0.77 -6.01
N LYS A 64 9.02 -1.50 -7.12
CA LYS A 64 8.04 -2.57 -7.34
C LYS A 64 8.11 -3.63 -6.24
N VAL A 65 6.95 -3.99 -5.68
CA VAL A 65 6.82 -5.14 -4.79
C VAL A 65 6.75 -6.39 -5.64
N SER A 66 7.62 -7.35 -5.35
CA SER A 66 7.81 -8.56 -6.16
C SER A 66 7.47 -9.84 -5.41
N SER A 67 7.45 -9.81 -4.08
CA SER A 67 7.22 -10.99 -3.26
C SER A 67 6.53 -10.67 -1.93
N LEU A 68 5.71 -11.61 -1.48
CA LEU A 68 4.97 -11.56 -0.23
C LEU A 68 5.10 -12.90 0.49
N SER A 69 5.14 -12.86 1.82
CA SER A 69 4.99 -14.02 2.69
C SER A 69 4.29 -13.61 3.98
N TYR A 70 3.61 -14.53 4.67
CA TYR A 70 2.88 -14.21 5.90
C TYR A 70 3.31 -15.13 7.03
N ALA A 71 3.71 -14.53 8.15
CA ALA A 71 3.99 -15.22 9.40
C ALA A 71 2.70 -15.28 10.23
N SER A 72 2.15 -16.48 10.41
CA SER A 72 0.83 -16.66 11.03
C SER A 72 0.88 -16.55 12.55
N ASN A 73 1.99 -16.97 13.17
CA ASN A 73 2.16 -16.93 14.63
C ASN A 73 2.39 -15.49 15.12
N THR A 74 3.18 -14.71 14.37
CA THR A 74 3.44 -13.30 14.71
C THR A 74 2.43 -12.33 14.08
N GLN A 75 1.54 -12.82 13.20
CA GLN A 75 0.56 -12.02 12.47
C GLN A 75 1.19 -10.89 11.66
N GLN A 76 2.29 -11.18 10.99
CA GLN A 76 3.03 -10.22 10.19
C GLN A 76 3.01 -10.58 8.71
N LEU A 77 2.69 -9.60 7.88
CA LEU A 77 2.93 -9.68 6.45
C LEU A 77 4.36 -9.24 6.17
N ILE A 78 5.09 -10.01 5.38
CA ILE A 78 6.43 -9.68 4.92
C ILE A 78 6.35 -9.37 3.44
N SER A 79 6.76 -8.17 3.04
CA SER A 79 6.87 -7.77 1.63
C SER A 79 8.30 -7.44 1.25
N ALA A 80 8.64 -7.69 0.00
CA ALA A 80 9.93 -7.33 -0.55
C ALA A 80 9.84 -6.98 -2.04
N GLY A 81 10.81 -6.21 -2.51
CA GLY A 81 10.77 -5.65 -3.85
C GLY A 81 12.13 -5.31 -4.46
N GLU A 82 12.04 -4.58 -5.56
CA GLU A 82 13.19 -4.06 -6.31
C GLU A 82 13.89 -2.89 -5.62
N ASP A 83 13.40 -2.42 -4.47
CA ASP A 83 14.04 -1.39 -3.65
C ASP A 83 15.05 -1.96 -2.66
N SER A 84 15.25 -3.28 -2.68
CA SER A 84 16.16 -4.02 -1.80
C SER A 84 15.80 -3.94 -0.30
N VAL A 85 14.55 -3.63 0.02
CA VAL A 85 14.05 -3.59 1.40
C VAL A 85 13.07 -4.72 1.64
N ILE A 86 13.18 -5.36 2.81
CA ILE A 86 12.18 -6.27 3.36
C ILE A 86 11.39 -5.47 4.41
N VAL A 87 10.08 -5.45 4.26
CA VAL A 87 9.17 -4.75 5.15
C VAL A 87 8.31 -5.76 5.90
N PHE A 88 8.30 -5.67 7.23
CA PHE A 88 7.41 -6.44 8.09
C PHE A 88 6.27 -5.54 8.53
N TRP A 89 5.05 -5.91 8.18
CA TRP A 89 3.84 -5.16 8.48
C TRP A 89 3.08 -5.81 9.63
N GLU A 90 2.69 -5.01 10.61
CA GLU A 90 1.84 -5.45 11.71
C GLU A 90 0.39 -5.58 11.21
N MET A 91 -0.16 -6.80 11.17
CA MET A 91 -1.51 -7.08 10.65
C MET A 91 -2.58 -7.22 11.74
N ASN A 92 -2.20 -7.21 13.01
CA ASN A 92 -3.14 -7.13 14.13
C ASN A 92 -3.55 -5.68 14.46
N ALA A 93 -2.80 -4.69 13.98
CA ALA A 93 -3.12 -3.29 14.18
C ALA A 93 -4.44 -2.89 13.49
N MET A 94 -5.27 -2.12 14.19
CA MET A 94 -6.47 -1.55 13.58
C MET A 94 -6.09 -0.43 12.61
N ARG A 95 -6.23 -0.71 11.32
CA ARG A 95 -5.98 0.24 10.24
C ARG A 95 -7.27 0.91 9.79
N LYS A 96 -7.13 2.14 9.28
CA LYS A 96 -8.21 2.94 8.72
C LYS A 96 -8.10 2.94 7.20
N VAL A 97 -9.22 2.76 6.52
CA VAL A 97 -9.32 2.84 5.06
C VAL A 97 -8.97 4.23 4.59
N THR A 98 -8.30 4.29 3.45
CA THR A 98 -8.21 5.52 2.70
C THR A 98 -9.60 5.93 2.22
N PRO A 99 -10.00 7.19 2.38
CA PRO A 99 -11.27 7.67 1.86
C PRO A 99 -11.25 7.72 0.33
N ASP A 100 -12.43 7.56 -0.27
CA ASP A 100 -12.61 7.76 -1.70
C ASP A 100 -12.23 9.18 -2.11
N TRP A 101 -11.68 9.30 -3.31
CA TRP A 101 -11.29 10.59 -3.85
C TRP A 101 -12.52 11.32 -4.35
N VAL A 102 -12.69 12.55 -3.89
CA VAL A 102 -13.82 13.37 -4.29
C VAL A 102 -13.46 14.07 -5.59
N GLU A 103 -14.14 13.71 -6.67
CA GLU A 103 -14.04 14.43 -7.94
C GLU A 103 -14.64 15.83 -7.81
N SER A 104 -13.92 16.84 -8.29
CA SER A 104 -14.40 18.22 -8.29
C SER A 104 -13.68 19.01 -9.37
N ASP A 105 -14.38 19.98 -9.95
CA ASP A 105 -13.81 20.91 -10.94
C ASP A 105 -13.13 22.12 -10.30
N THR A 106 -13.21 22.24 -8.97
CA THR A 106 -12.60 23.33 -8.21
C THR A 106 -11.92 22.79 -6.95
N CYS A 107 -10.94 23.53 -6.45
CA CYS A 107 -10.33 23.23 -5.17
C CYS A 107 -11.36 23.36 -4.05
N GLN A 108 -11.57 22.29 -3.29
CA GLN A 108 -12.54 22.25 -2.17
C GLN A 108 -12.12 23.07 -0.94
N LEU A 109 -11.00 23.78 -1.01
CA LEU A 109 -10.51 24.66 0.06
C LEU A 109 -10.53 26.13 -0.35
N CYS A 110 -10.05 26.46 -1.55
CA CYS A 110 -9.94 27.84 -2.02
C CYS A 110 -10.84 28.17 -3.22
N THR A 111 -11.67 27.23 -3.69
CA THR A 111 -12.62 27.38 -4.82
C THR A 111 -12.02 27.69 -6.20
N ARG A 112 -10.69 27.70 -6.34
CA ARG A 112 -10.02 27.91 -7.63
C ARG A 112 -10.31 26.77 -8.60
N ALA A 113 -10.57 27.11 -9.85
CA ALA A 113 -10.79 26.15 -10.92
C ALA A 113 -9.55 25.26 -11.19
N PHE A 114 -9.78 23.98 -11.45
CA PHE A 114 -8.76 23.10 -12.02
C PHE A 114 -8.71 23.25 -13.55
N PHE A 115 -7.61 22.80 -14.17
CA PHE A 115 -7.27 23.13 -15.55
C PHE A 115 -8.25 22.61 -16.63
N TRP A 116 -9.13 21.67 -16.31
CA TRP A 116 -10.17 21.18 -17.22
C TRP A 116 -11.47 21.99 -17.18
N ASN A 117 -11.64 22.92 -16.24
CA ASN A 117 -12.82 23.80 -16.20
C ASN A 117 -12.55 25.10 -16.98
N LEU A 118 -12.52 25.00 -18.31
CA LEU A 118 -12.21 26.11 -19.22
C LEU A 118 -13.15 27.31 -19.05
N ARG A 119 -14.44 27.05 -18.81
CA ARG A 119 -15.44 28.10 -18.57
C ARG A 119 -15.10 28.91 -17.31
N ALA A 120 -14.87 28.23 -16.18
CA ALA A 120 -14.49 28.91 -14.95
C ALA A 120 -13.14 29.63 -15.06
N MET A 121 -12.16 29.07 -15.80
CA MET A 121 -10.88 29.74 -16.04
C MET A 121 -11.04 31.06 -16.81
N ILE A 122 -11.91 31.08 -17.83
CA ILE A 122 -12.23 32.27 -18.62
C ILE A 122 -12.99 33.29 -17.76
N ASP A 123 -14.02 32.85 -17.04
CA ASP A 123 -14.86 33.71 -16.20
C ASP A 123 -14.05 34.36 -15.06
N GLN A 124 -13.12 33.61 -14.46
CA GLN A 124 -12.29 34.07 -13.34
C GLN A 124 -10.98 34.74 -13.78
N LYS A 125 -10.66 34.76 -15.09
CA LYS A 125 -9.38 35.22 -15.66
C LYS A 125 -8.16 34.59 -14.96
N GLN A 126 -8.21 33.28 -14.71
CA GLN A 126 -7.16 32.53 -14.02
C GLN A 126 -6.75 31.29 -14.83
N ILE A 127 -5.45 31.00 -14.84
CA ILE A 127 -4.92 29.73 -15.37
C ILE A 127 -5.20 28.63 -14.35
N GLY A 128 -5.92 27.59 -14.77
CA GLY A 128 -6.25 26.46 -13.91
C GLY A 128 -5.04 25.63 -13.53
N ILE A 129 -5.17 24.90 -12.43
CA ILE A 129 -4.10 24.12 -11.81
C ILE A 129 -4.40 22.63 -11.86
N ARG A 130 -3.36 21.79 -11.73
CA ARG A 130 -3.53 20.34 -11.57
C ARG A 130 -4.24 20.03 -10.25
N GLN A 131 -5.21 19.11 -10.30
CA GLN A 131 -5.85 18.57 -9.12
C GLN A 131 -4.92 17.60 -8.42
N HIS A 132 -4.94 17.67 -7.10
CA HIS A 132 -4.39 16.67 -6.21
C HIS A 132 -5.46 16.21 -5.22
N HIS A 133 -5.27 15.04 -4.63
CA HIS A 133 -6.17 14.54 -3.59
C HIS A 133 -5.42 14.46 -2.26
N CYS A 134 -6.02 14.97 -1.20
CA CYS A 134 -5.50 14.82 0.16
C CYS A 134 -5.62 13.36 0.59
N ARG A 135 -4.49 12.69 0.88
CA ARG A 135 -4.50 11.26 1.27
C ARG A 135 -5.30 10.94 2.52
N TYR A 136 -5.42 11.88 3.45
CA TYR A 136 -6.17 11.65 4.70
C TYR A 136 -7.69 11.82 4.57
N CYS A 137 -8.17 12.76 3.75
CA CYS A 137 -9.59 13.15 3.73
C CYS A 137 -10.25 13.08 2.34
N GLY A 138 -9.53 12.67 1.29
CA GLY A 138 -10.08 12.46 -0.06
C GLY A 138 -10.40 13.74 -0.85
N LYS A 139 -10.38 14.92 -0.21
CA LYS A 139 -10.72 16.20 -0.86
C LYS A 139 -9.80 16.51 -2.05
N ALA A 140 -10.42 17.00 -3.12
CA ALA A 140 -9.72 17.60 -4.26
C ALA A 140 -9.16 18.97 -3.87
N VAL A 141 -7.85 19.10 -3.93
CA VAL A 141 -7.09 20.27 -3.49
C VAL A 141 -6.09 20.70 -4.53
N CYS A 142 -5.82 22.00 -4.60
CA CYS A 142 -4.76 22.52 -5.45
C CYS A 142 -3.39 22.42 -4.77
N ASP A 143 -2.34 22.61 -5.57
CA ASP A 143 -0.96 22.55 -5.08
C ASP A 143 -0.68 23.54 -3.92
N LYS A 144 -1.24 24.76 -3.99
CA LYS A 144 -1.09 25.77 -2.92
C LYS A 144 -1.76 25.38 -1.60
N CYS A 145 -2.85 24.61 -1.63
CA CYS A 145 -3.58 24.17 -0.43
C CYS A 145 -3.13 22.79 0.08
N SER A 146 -2.07 22.23 -0.52
CA SER A 146 -1.55 20.90 -0.21
C SER A 146 -0.04 20.83 -0.36
N THR A 147 0.65 21.87 0.11
CA THR A 147 2.12 21.95 0.06
C THR A 147 2.77 20.99 1.05
N ASN A 148 2.05 20.62 2.11
CA ASN A 148 2.55 19.80 3.19
C ASN A 148 2.46 18.30 2.89
N ARG A 149 3.43 17.56 3.42
CA ARG A 149 3.45 16.09 3.40
C ARG A 149 3.63 15.56 4.81
N ILE A 150 3.04 14.40 5.06
CA ILE A 150 3.14 13.71 6.34
C ILE A 150 2.84 12.22 6.14
N ASN A 151 3.48 11.37 6.92
CA ASN A 151 3.15 9.95 6.99
C ASN A 151 1.85 9.71 7.77
N ILE A 152 1.15 8.62 7.45
CA ILE A 152 -0.12 8.22 8.07
C ILE A 152 -0.13 6.69 8.24
N PRO A 153 0.67 6.14 9.18
CA PRO A 153 0.85 4.68 9.33
C PRO A 153 -0.45 3.90 9.53
N ILE A 154 -1.42 4.47 10.26
CA ILE A 154 -2.74 3.87 10.47
C ILE A 154 -3.54 3.67 9.17
N MET A 155 -3.26 4.46 8.13
CA MET A 155 -3.83 4.29 6.78
C MET A 155 -2.90 3.52 5.84
N GLY A 156 -1.81 2.94 6.37
CA GLY A 156 -0.82 2.19 5.61
C GLY A 156 0.24 3.06 4.91
N PHE A 157 0.26 4.38 5.11
CA PHE A 157 1.29 5.25 4.55
C PHE A 157 2.45 5.44 5.52
N GLU A 158 3.51 4.65 5.36
CA GLU A 158 4.72 4.77 6.17
C GLU A 158 5.63 5.91 5.68
N PHE A 159 5.52 6.26 4.41
CA PHE A 159 6.19 7.42 3.80
C PHE A 159 5.30 8.66 3.74
N ASP A 160 5.95 9.81 3.60
CA ASP A 160 5.31 11.12 3.55
C ASP A 160 4.43 11.29 2.30
N VAL A 161 3.12 11.34 2.53
CA VAL A 161 2.11 11.57 1.51
C VAL A 161 1.54 12.97 1.58
N ARG A 162 1.06 13.45 0.43
CA ARG A 162 0.45 14.77 0.32
C ARG A 162 -0.87 14.82 1.08
N VAL A 163 -1.00 15.82 1.93
CA VAL A 163 -2.24 16.13 2.66
C VAL A 163 -2.58 17.60 2.50
N CYS A 164 -3.85 17.95 2.70
CA CYS A 164 -4.24 19.35 2.75
C CYS A 164 -3.78 20.01 4.06
N ASP A 165 -3.66 21.34 4.06
CA ASP A 165 -3.12 22.08 5.20
C ASP A 165 -3.90 21.84 6.51
N GLN A 166 -5.23 21.70 6.43
CA GLN A 166 -6.08 21.37 7.59
C GLN A 166 -5.74 20.00 8.18
N CYS A 167 -5.62 18.97 7.33
CA CYS A 167 -5.26 17.62 7.77
C CYS A 167 -3.84 17.57 8.31
N HIS A 168 -2.91 18.30 7.71
CA HIS A 168 -1.54 18.39 8.18
C HIS A 168 -1.47 18.96 9.61
N GLN A 169 -2.17 20.06 9.88
CA GLN A 169 -2.22 20.68 11.21
C GLN A 169 -2.75 19.72 12.27
N ARG A 170 -3.84 19.01 11.96
CA ARG A 170 -4.42 18.00 12.86
C ARG A 170 -3.46 16.84 13.11
N LEU A 171 -2.93 16.26 12.05
CA LEU A 171 -2.11 15.07 12.16
C LEU A 171 -0.81 15.37 12.90
N LYS A 172 -0.19 16.53 12.67
CA LYS A 172 1.10 16.92 13.26
C LYS A 172 1.10 16.84 14.79
N SER A 173 -0.03 17.06 15.47
CA SER A 173 -0.16 16.95 16.92
C SER A 173 -0.42 15.54 17.45
N GLU A 174 -0.80 14.59 16.59
CA GLU A 174 -1.09 13.21 16.96
C GLU A 174 0.19 12.35 16.88
N GLU A 175 0.38 11.42 17.81
CA GLU A 175 1.42 10.39 17.70
C GLU A 175 1.09 9.44 16.54
N ARG A 176 2.12 9.10 15.77
CA ARG A 176 1.99 8.27 14.57
C ARG A 176 3.07 7.18 14.59
N PRO A 177 2.94 6.17 15.47
CA PRO A 177 3.89 5.05 15.47
C PRO A 177 3.79 4.31 14.14
N SER A 178 4.95 3.90 13.61
CA SER A 178 5.00 3.07 12.42
C SER A 178 4.35 1.72 12.70
N LEU A 179 3.60 1.20 11.73
CA LEU A 179 3.03 -0.15 11.78
C LEU A 179 3.79 -1.09 10.85
N ALA A 180 5.05 -0.73 10.56
CA ALA A 180 5.97 -1.51 9.78
C ALA A 180 7.40 -1.37 10.30
N THR A 181 8.24 -2.37 10.03
CA THR A 181 9.69 -2.28 10.22
C THR A 181 10.41 -2.58 8.91
N PHE A 182 11.54 -1.90 8.68
CA PHE A 182 12.24 -1.88 7.41
C PHE A 182 13.64 -2.46 7.57
N HIS A 183 13.99 -3.43 6.73
CA HIS A 183 15.27 -4.13 6.78
C HIS A 183 15.93 -4.13 5.41
N ASP A 184 17.15 -3.63 5.32
CA ASP A 184 17.91 -3.61 4.07
C ASP A 184 18.44 -5.01 3.74
N ALA A 185 17.95 -5.58 2.64
CA ALA A 185 18.34 -6.89 2.14
C ALA A 185 19.63 -6.85 1.31
N LYS A 186 20.13 -5.65 0.98
CA LYS A 186 21.34 -5.41 0.17
C LYS A 186 21.31 -6.08 -1.21
N HIS A 187 20.11 -6.38 -1.74
CA HIS A 187 19.89 -6.86 -3.11
C HIS A 187 18.42 -6.69 -3.52
N SER A 188 18.17 -6.52 -4.82
CA SER A 188 16.80 -6.44 -5.37
C SER A 188 16.14 -7.80 -5.33
N ILE A 189 15.05 -7.95 -4.58
CA ILE A 189 14.39 -9.24 -4.36
C ILE A 189 13.39 -9.52 -5.49
N VAL A 190 13.36 -10.77 -5.98
CA VAL A 190 12.37 -11.25 -6.96
C VAL A 190 11.42 -12.29 -6.38
N ALA A 191 11.85 -13.02 -5.36
CA ALA A 191 11.05 -14.03 -4.67
C ALA A 191 11.57 -14.21 -3.24
N MET A 192 10.66 -14.58 -2.35
CA MET A 192 10.97 -14.96 -0.98
C MET A 192 10.17 -16.19 -0.58
N ASP A 193 10.69 -16.92 0.39
CA ASP A 193 9.99 -18.02 1.04
C ASP A 193 10.30 -18.02 2.54
N LEU A 194 9.28 -18.27 3.37
CA LEU A 194 9.39 -18.16 4.82
C LEU A 194 9.26 -19.55 5.46
N ASP A 195 10.28 -19.95 6.20
CA ASP A 195 10.22 -21.04 7.16
C ASP A 195 10.04 -20.43 8.56
N GLU A 196 8.77 -20.19 8.92
CA GLU A 196 8.39 -19.58 10.20
C GLU A 196 8.84 -20.41 11.41
N PRO A 197 8.67 -21.75 11.47
CA PRO A 197 9.15 -22.55 12.60
C PRO A 197 10.64 -22.44 12.87
N ARG A 198 11.47 -22.32 11.82
CA ARG A 198 12.92 -22.12 11.96
C ARG A 198 13.34 -20.66 12.02
N LYS A 199 12.40 -19.72 11.92
CA LYS A 199 12.66 -18.28 11.82
C LYS A 199 13.68 -17.98 10.71
N ARG A 200 13.47 -18.59 9.54
CA ARG A 200 14.36 -18.42 8.37
C ARG A 200 13.58 -17.82 7.22
N LEU A 201 14.13 -16.79 6.61
CA LEU A 201 13.60 -16.20 5.38
C LEU A 201 14.59 -16.42 4.25
N LEU A 202 14.14 -17.02 3.16
CA LEU A 202 14.89 -17.11 1.92
C LEU A 202 14.52 -15.92 1.04
N THR A 203 15.53 -15.31 0.41
CA THR A 203 15.31 -14.28 -0.60
C THR A 203 16.17 -14.55 -1.82
N VAL A 204 15.60 -14.45 -3.00
CA VAL A 204 16.28 -14.58 -4.29
C VAL A 204 16.37 -13.22 -4.93
N GLY A 205 17.56 -12.84 -5.40
CA GLY A 205 17.80 -11.54 -6.03
C GLY A 205 17.92 -11.58 -7.55
N GLN A 206 17.73 -10.43 -8.20
CA GLN A 206 18.03 -10.26 -9.64
C GLN A 206 19.52 -10.45 -9.95
N ASP A 207 20.37 -10.29 -8.94
CA ASP A 207 21.82 -10.51 -8.98
C ASP A 207 22.23 -11.99 -9.02
N ARG A 208 21.25 -12.91 -9.04
CA ARG A 208 21.43 -14.37 -9.02
C ARG A 208 21.92 -14.89 -7.67
N ILE A 209 21.75 -14.12 -6.60
CA ILE A 209 22.13 -14.51 -5.24
C ILE A 209 20.89 -15.00 -4.48
N ILE A 210 21.07 -16.09 -3.72
CA ILE A 210 20.11 -16.54 -2.72
C ILE A 210 20.69 -16.21 -1.36
N LYS A 211 19.92 -15.51 -0.53
CA LYS A 211 20.28 -15.19 0.86
C LYS A 211 19.31 -15.89 1.80
N ILE A 212 19.85 -16.37 2.92
CA ILE A 212 19.09 -16.95 4.03
C ILE A 212 19.26 -16.01 5.21
N TRP A 213 18.15 -15.52 5.75
CA TRP A 213 18.12 -14.59 6.86
C TRP A 213 17.66 -15.29 8.13
N ASP A 214 18.30 -14.98 9.25
CA ASP A 214 17.86 -15.37 10.59
C ASP A 214 16.92 -14.29 11.14
N LEU A 215 15.67 -14.66 11.42
CA LEU A 215 14.65 -13.75 11.94
C LEU A 215 14.52 -13.79 13.48
N SER A 216 15.38 -14.54 14.17
CA SER A 216 15.32 -14.68 15.63
C SER A 216 15.44 -13.33 16.36
N SER A 217 16.23 -12.39 15.84
CA SER A 217 16.34 -11.05 16.43
C SER A 217 15.08 -10.19 16.29
N ILE A 218 14.23 -10.49 15.30
CA ILE A 218 12.98 -9.76 15.04
C ILE A 218 11.84 -10.36 15.87
N TRP A 219 11.81 -11.69 16.02
CA TRP A 219 10.71 -12.40 16.66
C TRP A 219 10.98 -12.90 18.10
N GLY A 220 12.23 -12.86 18.57
CA GLY A 220 12.65 -13.38 19.88
C GLY A 220 12.77 -14.88 19.88
#